data_AF-X1V0K2-F1
#
_entry.id   AF-X1V0K2-F1
#
_cell.length_a   1.000
_cell.length_b   1.000
_cell.length_c   1.000
_cell.angle_alpha   90.00
_cell.angle_beta   90.00
_cell.angle_gamma   90.00
#
_symmetry.space_group_name_H-M   'P 1'
#
loop_
_entity.id
_entity.type
_entity.pdbx_description
1 polymer ?
#
loop_
_entity_poly.entity_id
_entity_poly.type
_entity_poly.pdbx_seq_one_letter_code
_entity_poly.pdbx_strand_id
1 'polypeptide(L)'
;MSEDFELSEWEQPPLKKFISFAFGYLLVFFFIGQFNTYVFYYYEVEIGLPIVLLGLAFVIFAIWNMINDPLLGYITDRPFMWTKRWGMRFPWILMGAIPMLICYLLLFAVPDSLVENPDPWPIFFYFIIVSCALDTFYSLYMIHINAGFTTHFRTDAERRRS
;
A
#
# COMPACT_ATOMS: atom_id res chain seq x y z
N MET A 1 -2.16 -12.70 -48.36
CA MET A 1 -0.87 -12.11 -47.98
C MET A 1 -0.96 -11.91 -46.48
N SER A 2 -0.60 -12.96 -45.75
CA SER A 2 -0.58 -12.99 -44.30
C SER A 2 0.56 -12.08 -43.86
N GLU A 3 0.22 -10.91 -43.32
CA GLU A 3 1.18 -10.17 -42.51
C GLU A 3 1.51 -11.07 -41.33
N ASP A 4 2.72 -11.64 -41.39
CA ASP A 4 3.39 -12.23 -40.25
C ASP A 4 3.44 -11.14 -39.18
N PHE A 5 2.45 -11.18 -38.28
CA PHE A 5 2.41 -10.39 -37.07
C PHE A 5 3.67 -10.76 -36.28
N GLU A 6 4.73 -9.98 -36.47
CA GLU A 6 6.05 -10.31 -35.98
C GLU A 6 5.97 -10.56 -34.48
N LEU A 7 6.28 -11.80 -34.10
CA LEU A 7 6.42 -12.18 -32.71
C LEU A 7 7.66 -11.53 -32.03
N SER A 8 8.24 -10.49 -32.64
CA SER A 8 9.36 -9.70 -32.13
C SER A 8 8.90 -8.60 -31.18
N GLU A 9 7.63 -8.16 -31.25
CA GLU A 9 7.05 -7.15 -30.35
C GLU A 9 6.76 -7.67 -28.93
N TRP A 10 6.87 -8.99 -28.69
CA TRP A 10 6.67 -9.63 -27.40
C TRP A 10 7.95 -9.69 -26.56
N GLU A 11 8.66 -8.56 -26.43
CA GLU A 11 9.85 -8.51 -25.58
C GLU A 11 9.44 -8.62 -24.11
N GLN A 12 9.40 -9.87 -23.61
CA GLN A 12 9.15 -10.19 -22.21
C GLN A 12 10.08 -9.32 -21.34
N PRO A 13 9.58 -8.72 -20.24
CA PRO A 13 10.43 -7.92 -19.39
C PRO A 13 11.62 -8.78 -18.96
N PRO A 14 12.86 -8.25 -19.03
CA PRO A 14 14.03 -9.03 -18.68
C PRO A 14 13.85 -9.61 -17.28
N LEU A 15 14.16 -10.90 -17.12
CA LEU A 15 13.86 -11.70 -15.92
C LEU A 15 14.17 -10.97 -14.60
N LYS A 16 15.26 -10.20 -14.57
CA LYS A 16 15.66 -9.38 -13.41
C LYS A 16 14.60 -8.35 -12.99
N LYS A 17 13.96 -7.67 -13.95
CA LYS A 17 12.89 -6.69 -13.68
C LYS A 17 11.64 -7.40 -13.17
N PHE A 18 11.29 -8.54 -13.77
CA PHE A 18 10.17 -9.36 -13.32
C PHE A 18 10.37 -9.87 -11.89
N ILE A 19 11.54 -10.45 -11.58
CA ILE A 19 11.88 -10.92 -10.23
C ILE A 19 11.85 -9.77 -9.22
N SER A 20 12.45 -8.63 -9.55
CA SER A 20 12.44 -7.46 -8.65
C SER A 20 11.02 -6.96 -8.37
N PHE A 21 10.14 -6.97 -9.38
CA PHE A 21 8.75 -6.58 -9.24
C PHE A 21 7.95 -7.57 -8.39
N ALA A 22 8.08 -8.87 -8.70
CA ALA A 22 7.41 -9.94 -7.96
C ALA A 22 7.85 -9.97 -6.49
N PHE A 23 9.14 -9.74 -6.22
CA PHE A 23 9.65 -9.65 -4.86
C PHE A 23 9.04 -8.49 -4.07
N GLY A 24 8.92 -7.31 -4.70
CA GLY A 24 8.22 -6.17 -4.10
C GLY A 24 6.76 -6.48 -3.77
N TYR A 25 6.06 -7.16 -4.69
CA TYR A 25 4.67 -7.55 -4.49
C TYR A 25 4.49 -8.59 -3.37
N LEU A 26 5.42 -9.54 -3.26
CA LEU A 26 5.45 -10.53 -2.17
C LEU A 26 5.60 -9.86 -0.80
N LEU A 27 6.53 -8.91 -0.67
CA LEU A 27 6.73 -8.17 0.58
C LEU A 27 5.47 -7.41 0.99
N VAL A 28 4.78 -6.82 0.04
CA VAL A 28 3.56 -6.05 0.29
C VAL A 28 2.44 -6.98 0.78
N PHE A 29 2.25 -8.14 0.15
CA PHE A 29 1.29 -9.13 0.66
C PHE A 29 1.63 -9.64 2.06
N PHE A 30 2.91 -9.86 2.33
CA PHE A 30 3.36 -10.26 3.65
C PHE A 30 2.96 -9.21 4.71
N PHE A 31 3.22 -7.93 4.45
CA PHE A 31 2.87 -6.85 5.38
C PHE A 31 1.35 -6.68 5.57
N ILE A 32 0.55 -6.82 4.51
CA ILE A 32 -0.92 -6.77 4.63
C ILE A 32 -1.44 -7.95 5.44
N GLY A 33 -0.93 -9.16 5.17
CA GLY A 33 -1.33 -10.37 5.88
C GLY A 33 -1.02 -10.25 7.38
N GLN A 34 0.17 -9.72 7.69
CA GLN A 34 0.55 -9.43 9.07
C GLN A 34 -0.33 -8.34 9.68
N PHE A 35 -0.60 -7.24 8.97
CA PHE A 35 -1.47 -6.17 9.45
C PHE A 35 -2.85 -6.70 9.83
N ASN A 36 -3.49 -7.45 8.93
CA ASN A 36 -4.86 -7.95 9.13
C ASN A 36 -4.98 -8.98 10.27
N THR A 37 -3.91 -9.73 10.56
CA THR A 37 -3.97 -10.83 11.53
C THR A 37 -3.40 -10.44 12.89
N TYR A 38 -2.31 -9.67 12.91
CA TYR A 38 -1.52 -9.45 14.13
C TYR A 38 -1.78 -8.10 14.81
N VAL A 39 -2.13 -7.04 14.06
CA VAL A 39 -2.28 -5.70 14.64
C VAL A 39 -3.39 -5.66 15.69
N PHE A 40 -4.50 -6.37 15.44
CA PHE A 40 -5.58 -6.44 16.41
C PHE A 40 -5.10 -7.07 17.73
N TYR A 41 -4.45 -8.24 17.64
CA TYR A 41 -3.88 -8.93 18.80
C TYR A 41 -2.85 -8.05 19.53
N TYR A 42 -1.94 -7.41 18.80
CA TYR A 42 -0.90 -6.57 19.40
C TYR A 42 -1.48 -5.40 20.19
N TYR A 43 -2.44 -4.66 19.63
CA TYR A 43 -3.03 -3.52 20.32
C TYR A 43 -3.95 -3.91 21.48
N GLU A 44 -4.66 -5.05 21.38
CA GLU A 44 -5.53 -5.54 22.46
C GLU A 44 -4.73 -6.16 23.60
N VAL A 45 -3.83 -7.09 23.29
CA VAL A 45 -3.19 -7.99 24.27
C VAL A 45 -1.86 -7.44 24.77
N GLU A 46 -0.99 -6.95 23.88
CA GLU A 46 0.35 -6.49 24.26
C GLU A 46 0.32 -5.05 24.78
N ILE A 47 -0.44 -4.17 24.10
CA ILE A 47 -0.57 -2.75 24.47
C ILE A 47 -1.70 -2.52 25.49
N GLY A 48 -2.69 -3.41 25.56
CA GLY A 48 -3.78 -3.31 26.53
C GLY A 48 -4.86 -2.30 26.15
N LEU A 49 -5.00 -1.93 24.88
CA LEU A 49 -6.08 -1.03 24.45
C LEU A 49 -7.44 -1.75 24.59
N PRO A 50 -8.44 -1.15 25.25
CA PRO A 50 -9.75 -1.77 25.39
C PRO A 50 -10.36 -2.16 24.05
N ILE A 51 -10.84 -3.41 23.94
CA ILE A 51 -11.39 -3.98 22.69
C ILE A 51 -12.48 -3.11 22.05
N VAL A 52 -13.31 -2.44 22.86
CA VAL A 52 -14.37 -1.55 22.37
C VAL A 52 -13.78 -0.34 21.63
N LEU A 53 -12.70 0.24 22.16
CA LEU A 53 -12.00 1.36 21.52
C LEU A 53 -11.23 0.88 20.29
N LEU A 54 -10.58 -0.28 20.35
CA LEU A 54 -9.90 -0.85 19.19
C LEU A 54 -10.89 -1.11 18.04
N GLY A 55 -12.04 -1.72 18.32
CA GLY A 55 -13.11 -1.93 17.35
C GLY A 55 -13.63 -0.61 16.75
N LEU A 56 -13.82 0.42 17.58
CA LEU A 56 -14.19 1.75 17.10
C LEU A 56 -13.11 2.34 16.18
N ALA A 57 -11.84 2.18 16.52
CA ALA A 57 -10.75 2.66 15.67
C ALA A 57 -10.72 1.95 14.32
N PHE A 58 -10.98 0.64 14.27
CA PHE A 58 -11.11 -0.09 12.99
C PHE A 58 -12.31 0.37 12.16
N VAL A 59 -13.42 0.76 12.79
CA VAL A 59 -14.55 1.38 12.07
C VAL A 59 -14.14 2.74 11.47
N ILE A 60 -13.46 3.58 12.25
CA ILE A 60 -12.95 4.88 11.78
C ILE A 60 -11.96 4.67 10.62
N PHE A 61 -11.06 3.70 10.76
CA PHE A 61 -10.12 3.30 9.73
C PHE A 61 -10.84 2.86 8.43
N ALA A 62 -11.90 2.06 8.53
CA ALA A 62 -12.68 1.65 7.37
C ALA A 62 -13.36 2.84 6.67
N ILE A 63 -13.89 3.79 7.44
CA ILE A 63 -14.47 5.03 6.91
C ILE A 63 -13.39 5.88 6.22
N TRP A 64 -12.20 5.99 6.82
CA TRP A 64 -11.07 6.66 6.20
C TRP A 64 -10.72 6.03 4.86
N ASN A 65 -10.60 4.70 4.82
CA ASN A 65 -10.26 3.94 3.62
C ASN A 65 -11.23 4.24 2.47
N MET A 66 -12.54 4.21 2.76
CA MET A 66 -13.61 4.54 1.81
C MET A 66 -13.48 5.95 1.20
N ILE A 67 -12.93 6.91 1.94
CA ILE A 67 -12.72 8.30 1.47
C ILE A 67 -11.36 8.45 0.78
N ASN A 68 -10.34 7.80 1.33
CA ASN A 68 -8.95 7.86 0.88
C ASN A 68 -8.79 7.34 -0.55
N ASP A 69 -9.39 6.20 -0.86
CA ASP A 69 -9.29 5.57 -2.19
C ASP A 69 -9.74 6.47 -3.36
N PRO A 70 -10.97 7.05 -3.36
CA PRO A 70 -11.39 7.94 -4.43
C PRO A 70 -10.59 9.26 -4.46
N LEU A 71 -10.17 9.75 -3.30
CA LEU A 71 -9.37 10.97 -3.20
C LEU A 71 -8.00 10.79 -3.86
N LEU A 72 -7.31 9.68 -3.55
CA LEU A 72 -6.02 9.35 -4.14
C LEU A 72 -6.13 9.11 -5.64
N GLY A 73 -7.19 8.43 -6.11
CA GLY A 73 -7.47 8.28 -7.54
C GLY A 73 -7.52 9.64 -8.24
N TYR A 74 -8.30 10.58 -7.71
CA TYR A 74 -8.43 11.93 -8.28
C TYR A 74 -7.13 12.75 -8.25
N ILE A 75 -6.34 12.66 -7.17
CA ILE A 75 -5.08 13.40 -7.03
C ILE A 75 -4.04 12.89 -8.02
N THR A 76 -3.96 11.57 -8.18
CA THR A 76 -2.90 10.88 -8.92
C THR A 76 -3.17 10.81 -10.42
N ASP A 77 -4.43 10.97 -10.86
CA ASP A 77 -4.82 11.07 -12.26
C ASP A 77 -4.23 12.30 -12.98
N ARG A 78 -3.84 13.33 -12.23
CA ARG A 78 -3.29 14.56 -12.82
C ARG A 78 -1.80 14.39 -13.14
N PRO A 79 -1.36 14.67 -14.38
CA PRO A 79 0.06 14.60 -14.72
C PRO A 79 0.85 15.69 -13.99
N PHE A 80 1.70 15.30 -13.04
CA PHE A 80 2.62 16.22 -12.34
C PHE A 80 3.85 16.58 -13.19
N MET A 81 4.60 17.62 -12.79
CA MET A 81 5.81 18.01 -13.54
C MET A 81 6.95 16.97 -13.47
N TRP A 82 7.00 16.17 -12.40
CA TRP A 82 8.09 15.23 -12.11
C TRP A 82 7.96 13.90 -12.86
N THR A 83 6.74 13.52 -13.23
CA THR A 83 6.43 12.32 -14.02
C THR A 83 6.94 12.40 -15.46
N LYS A 84 7.18 13.61 -15.98
CA LYS A 84 7.77 13.83 -17.31
C LYS A 84 9.26 13.49 -17.38
N ARG A 85 9.97 13.47 -16.25
CA ARG A 85 11.43 13.21 -16.18
C ARG A 85 11.78 11.79 -15.71
N TRP A 86 11.01 11.20 -14.80
CA TRP A 86 11.34 9.93 -14.14
C TRP A 86 10.38 8.78 -14.50
N GLY A 87 9.49 9.02 -15.46
CA GLY A 87 8.40 8.13 -15.80
C GLY A 87 7.16 8.39 -14.94
N MET A 88 5.99 8.08 -15.50
CA MET A 88 4.70 8.50 -14.94
C MET A 88 4.37 7.92 -13.55
N ARG A 89 5.06 6.85 -13.15
CA ARG A 89 4.66 6.02 -12.00
C ARG A 89 5.76 5.81 -10.96
N PHE A 90 7.03 5.83 -11.38
CA PHE A 90 8.16 5.57 -10.47
C PHE A 90 8.24 6.56 -9.29
N PRO A 91 8.03 7.88 -9.46
CA PRO A 91 8.04 8.82 -8.34
C PRO A 91 6.94 8.52 -7.31
N TRP A 92 5.74 8.16 -7.76
CA TRP A 92 4.62 7.84 -6.88
C TRP A 92 4.83 6.55 -6.09
N ILE A 93 5.41 5.53 -6.74
CA ILE A 93 5.79 4.28 -6.07
C ILE A 93 6.79 4.57 -4.95
N LEU A 94 7.79 5.44 -5.19
CA LEU A 94 8.79 5.78 -4.18
C LEU A 94 8.19 6.60 -3.02
N MET A 95 7.34 7.57 -3.34
CA MET A 95 6.62 8.40 -2.36
C MET A 95 5.59 7.61 -1.55
N GLY A 96 5.06 6.49 -2.07
CA GLY A 96 4.24 5.56 -1.29
C GLY A 96 5.09 4.61 -0.45
N ALA A 97 6.11 3.97 -1.05
CA ALA A 97 6.87 2.89 -0.41
C ALA A 97 7.67 3.34 0.82
N ILE A 98 8.38 4.47 0.76
CA ILE A 98 9.24 4.92 1.86
C ILE A 98 8.40 5.31 3.09
N PRO A 99 7.39 6.20 2.97
CA PRO A 99 6.57 6.58 4.11
C PRO A 99 5.72 5.41 4.63
N MET A 100 5.24 4.52 3.75
CA MET A 100 4.54 3.31 4.16
C MET A 100 5.41 2.45 5.09
N LEU A 101 6.69 2.25 4.78
CA LEU A 101 7.60 1.49 5.65
C LEU A 101 7.78 2.17 7.01
N ILE A 102 7.92 3.50 7.02
CA ILE A 102 8.06 4.29 8.26
C ILE A 102 6.79 4.17 9.11
N CYS A 103 5.61 4.35 8.52
CA CYS A 103 4.33 4.20 9.20
C CYS A 103 4.13 2.77 9.73
N TYR A 104 4.56 1.75 8.98
CA TYR A 104 4.49 0.36 9.43
C TYR A 104 5.37 0.12 10.65
N LEU A 105 6.59 0.69 10.67
CA LEU A 105 7.46 0.63 11.85
C LEU A 105 6.84 1.38 13.05
N LEU A 106 6.30 2.58 12.83
CA LEU A 106 5.62 3.35 13.87
C LEU A 106 4.42 2.58 14.45
N LEU A 107 3.68 1.83 13.63
CA LEU A 107 2.54 1.05 14.09
C LEU A 107 2.90 0.06 15.22
N PHE A 108 4.13 -0.47 15.22
CA PHE A 108 4.64 -1.40 16.23
C PHE A 108 5.68 -0.77 17.17
N ALA A 109 6.15 0.44 16.89
CA ALA A 109 7.07 1.21 17.74
C ALA A 109 6.29 2.26 18.54
N VAL A 110 5.29 1.79 19.29
CA VAL A 110 4.49 2.66 20.16
C VAL A 110 5.40 3.20 21.27
N PRO A 111 5.46 4.53 21.48
CA PRO A 111 6.26 5.10 22.56
C PRO A 111 5.84 4.59 23.94
N ASP A 112 6.80 4.18 24.76
CA ASP A 112 6.55 3.66 26.13
C ASP A 112 5.73 4.64 26.97
N SER A 113 5.93 5.95 26.77
CA SER A 113 5.16 7.00 27.46
C SER A 113 3.66 6.99 27.16
N LEU A 114 3.23 6.44 26.01
CA LEU A 114 1.83 6.23 25.70
C LEU A 114 1.31 4.94 26.33
N VAL A 115 2.14 3.90 26.40
CA VAL A 115 1.79 2.58 26.94
C VAL A 115 1.68 2.60 28.47
N GLU A 116 2.60 3.29 29.13
CA GLU A 116 2.60 3.47 30.59
C GLU A 116 1.47 4.40 31.09
N ASN A 117 0.81 5.11 30.17
CA ASN A 117 -0.28 6.01 30.52
C ASN A 117 -1.54 5.19 30.87
N PRO A 118 -2.14 5.40 32.06
CA PRO A 118 -3.38 4.71 32.43
C PRO A 118 -4.60 5.13 31.58
N ASP A 119 -4.52 6.25 30.87
CA ASP A 119 -5.57 6.70 29.95
C ASP A 119 -5.43 6.00 28.58
N PRO A 120 -6.47 5.30 28.06
CA PRO A 120 -6.42 4.65 26.75
C PRO A 120 -6.52 5.61 25.56
N TRP A 121 -6.98 6.85 25.75
CA TRP A 121 -7.21 7.80 24.63
C TRP A 121 -5.97 8.14 23.80
N PRO A 122 -4.78 8.39 24.38
CA PRO A 122 -3.58 8.69 23.61
C PRO A 122 -3.17 7.56 22.66
N ILE A 123 -3.24 6.30 23.13
CA ILE A 123 -2.95 5.12 22.31
C ILE A 123 -4.01 4.98 21.21
N PHE A 124 -5.29 5.20 21.53
CA PHE A 124 -6.38 5.17 20.56
C PHE A 124 -6.17 6.17 19.41
N PHE A 125 -5.85 7.43 19.72
CA PHE A 125 -5.58 8.44 18.69
C PHE A 125 -4.29 8.16 17.92
N TYR A 126 -3.25 7.67 18.60
CA TYR A 126 -2.01 7.24 17.96
C TYR A 126 -2.27 6.15 16.92
N PHE A 127 -2.99 5.10 17.30
CA PHE A 127 -3.35 4.00 16.41
C PHE A 127 -4.13 4.48 15.18
N ILE A 128 -5.13 5.35 15.36
CA ILE A 128 -5.90 5.91 14.23
C ILE A 128 -5.00 6.72 13.29
N ILE A 129 -4.19 7.63 13.81
CA ILE A 129 -3.35 8.50 12.99
C ILE A 129 -2.35 7.66 12.19
N VAL A 130 -1.67 6.72 12.85
CA VAL A 130 -0.65 5.88 12.21
C VAL A 130 -1.26 4.91 11.21
N SER A 131 -2.39 4.26 11.54
CA SER A 131 -3.07 3.34 10.62
C SER A 131 -3.64 4.04 9.40
N CYS A 132 -4.29 5.20 9.55
CA CYS A 132 -4.78 5.99 8.41
C CYS A 132 -3.64 6.52 7.53
N ALA A 133 -2.53 6.95 8.13
CA ALA A 133 -1.34 7.35 7.39
C ALA A 133 -0.75 6.16 6.61
N LEU A 134 -0.59 5.01 7.26
CA LEU A 134 -0.13 3.77 6.63
C LEU A 134 -1.00 3.40 5.42
N ASP A 135 -2.33 3.42 5.59
CA ASP A 135 -3.29 3.13 4.53
C ASP A 135 -3.19 4.10 3.35
N THR A 136 -3.06 5.40 3.64
CA THR A 136 -2.87 6.42 2.60
C THR A 136 -1.66 6.13 1.71
N PHE A 137 -0.51 5.83 2.32
CA PHE A 137 0.71 5.54 1.58
C PHE A 137 0.67 4.16 0.90
N TYR A 138 0.01 3.20 1.52
CA TYR A 138 -0.22 1.88 0.95
C TYR A 138 -1.10 1.95 -0.30
N SER A 139 -2.26 2.62 -0.24
CA SER A 139 -3.14 2.81 -1.40
C SER A 139 -2.42 3.58 -2.51
N LEU A 140 -1.63 4.61 -2.17
CA LEU A 140 -0.82 5.34 -3.15
C LEU A 140 0.18 4.41 -3.85
N TYR A 141 0.89 3.57 -3.11
CA TYR A 141 1.81 2.57 -3.67
C TYR A 141 1.06 1.55 -4.55
N MET A 142 -0.04 1.01 -4.06
CA MET A 142 -0.80 -0.06 -4.71
C MET A 142 -1.45 0.37 -6.02
N ILE A 143 -2.03 1.56 -6.07
CA ILE A 143 -2.63 2.10 -7.31
C ILE A 143 -1.56 2.15 -8.41
N HIS A 144 -0.35 2.60 -8.10
CA HIS A 144 0.70 2.80 -9.09
C HIS A 144 1.43 1.52 -9.50
N ILE A 145 1.63 0.58 -8.57
CA ILE A 145 2.22 -0.72 -8.89
C ILE A 145 1.25 -1.57 -9.74
N ASN A 146 -0.05 -1.58 -9.41
CA ASN A 146 -1.08 -2.28 -10.17
C ASN A 146 -1.29 -1.67 -11.55
N ALA A 147 -1.32 -0.34 -11.63
CA ALA A 147 -1.30 0.34 -12.92
C ALA A 147 -0.07 -0.08 -13.73
N GLY A 148 1.11 -0.13 -13.11
CA GLY A 148 2.38 -0.60 -13.69
C GLY A 148 2.26 -1.95 -14.39
N PHE A 149 1.56 -2.91 -13.78
CA PHE A 149 1.30 -4.23 -14.35
C PHE A 149 0.61 -4.13 -15.73
N THR A 150 -0.45 -3.33 -15.84
CA THR A 150 -1.20 -3.16 -17.10
C THR A 150 -0.40 -2.51 -18.23
N THR A 151 0.69 -1.79 -17.92
CA THR A 151 1.58 -1.24 -18.95
C THR A 151 2.69 -2.18 -19.37
N HIS A 152 3.04 -3.16 -18.53
CA HIS A 152 3.99 -4.21 -18.87
C HIS A 152 3.34 -5.38 -19.60
N PHE A 153 2.03 -5.59 -19.41
CA PHE A 153 1.21 -6.63 -20.06
C PHE A 153 0.04 -5.97 -20.80
N ARG A 154 0.29 -5.53 -22.05
CA ARG A 154 -0.62 -4.66 -22.80
C ARG A 154 -1.71 -5.39 -23.58
N THR A 155 -1.67 -6.71 -23.69
CA THR A 155 -2.48 -7.44 -24.70
C THR A 155 -3.59 -8.28 -24.09
N ASP A 156 -4.79 -8.27 -24.69
CA ASP A 156 -5.98 -9.03 -24.21
C ASP A 156 -5.80 -10.56 -24.19
N ALA A 157 -4.74 -11.08 -24.80
CA ALA A 157 -4.35 -12.48 -24.71
C ALA A 157 -3.67 -12.82 -23.37
N GLU A 158 -3.02 -11.85 -22.72
CA GLU A 158 -2.30 -12.01 -21.45
C GLU A 158 -3.27 -12.00 -20.25
N ARG A 159 -4.35 -11.21 -20.30
CA ARG A 159 -5.41 -11.16 -19.25
C ARG A 159 -6.27 -12.42 -19.15
N ARG A 160 -6.31 -13.22 -20.22
CA ARG A 160 -7.19 -14.41 -20.32
C ARG A 160 -6.54 -15.71 -19.85
N ARG A 161 -5.27 -15.68 -19.43
CA ARG A 161 -4.50 -16.86 -18.99
C ARG A 161 -4.15 -16.87 -17.49
N SER A 162 -4.55 -15.85 -16.73
CA SER A 162 -4.43 -15.82 -15.26
C SER A 162 -5.64 -16.44 -14.59
#